data_AF-A0A955NHD8-F1
#
_entry.id   AF-A0A955NHD8-F1
#
_cell.length_a   1.000
_cell.length_b   1.000
_cell.length_c   1.000
_cell.angle_alpha   90.00
_cell.angle_beta   90.00
_cell.angle_gamma   90.00
#
_symmetry.space_group_name_H-M   'P 1'
#
loop_
_entity.id
_entity.type
_entity.pdbx_description
1 polymer ?
#
loop_
_entity_poly.entity_id
_entity_poly.type
_entity_poly.pdbx_seq_one_letter_code
_entity_poly.pdbx_strand_id
1 'polypeptide(L)'
;MPKNRSIRFALPILLSLYAISISQARAGEQDLSSSDIDRMVQSIWKSKGIGPVGPASDSEYLRRVYFDLTGLPPSLDETESFLQSTDPDKRSKLVSELLSDPAYGAHRADVLMGEIIEGRILNRRLPEESFRKYFESSFNQDKPYDQMVRELISASGDSAENGATYLVVTHQANPEDMTGTVARLFNGTQYRCFQCHDDKFGDWKQTDFWGTAAFFARTDIRPNERMENRLVSVLIQDRKNGEGVIPEGGVTPALNGLSKEERKKTRRQMLMEERKNPVAPSFLGEPVRVGKNENRREVLAKLMTSPENELFARSAANRVWADMFGKGLIEPVDDIYDKDAGEWEPLLDSLAKELVRSGHSLKTLYRLIANTQTYQLT
;
A
#
# COMPACT_ATOMS: atom_id res chain seq x y z
N MET A 1 19.88 -34.94 15.31
CA MET A 1 19.59 -35.43 13.95
C MET A 1 18.52 -34.53 13.32
N PRO A 2 18.89 -33.49 12.57
CA PRO A 2 17.94 -32.72 11.78
C PRO A 2 17.77 -33.37 10.40
N LYS A 3 16.52 -33.55 9.98
CA LYS A 3 16.15 -34.16 8.69
C LYS A 3 16.40 -33.16 7.56
N ASN A 4 17.34 -33.48 6.69
CA ASN A 4 17.53 -32.89 5.37
C ASN A 4 16.23 -32.96 4.56
N ARG A 5 15.74 -31.81 4.08
CA ARG A 5 14.86 -31.74 2.90
C ARG A 5 15.57 -30.97 1.81
N SER A 6 16.22 -31.73 0.93
CA SER A 6 16.76 -31.27 -0.34
C SER A 6 15.64 -31.20 -1.38
N ILE A 7 15.26 -29.99 -1.81
CA ILE A 7 14.39 -29.80 -2.98
C ILE A 7 15.30 -29.51 -4.18
N ARG A 8 15.25 -30.42 -5.17
CA ARG A 8 15.96 -30.29 -6.44
C ARG A 8 15.11 -29.44 -7.39
N PHE A 9 15.64 -28.32 -7.86
CA PHE A 9 15.06 -27.54 -8.95
C PHE A 9 15.36 -28.22 -10.29
N ALA A 10 14.32 -28.57 -11.02
CA ALA A 10 14.38 -28.87 -12.45
C ALA A 10 13.35 -27.97 -13.15
N LEU A 11 13.85 -26.98 -13.91
CA LEU A 11 13.05 -26.18 -14.83
C LEU A 11 13.10 -26.86 -16.21
N PRO A 12 11.96 -27.03 -16.88
CA PRO A 12 11.88 -26.42 -18.21
C PRO A 12 10.49 -25.83 -18.55
N ILE A 13 10.53 -24.69 -19.24
CA ILE A 13 9.63 -24.25 -20.33
C ILE A 13 8.14 -24.65 -20.17
N LEU A 14 7.35 -23.82 -19.46
CA LEU A 14 5.87 -23.87 -19.47
C LEU A 14 5.24 -22.46 -19.35
N LEU A 15 5.81 -21.46 -20.04
CA LEU A 15 5.30 -20.07 -19.98
C LEU A 15 4.08 -19.80 -20.88
N SER A 16 3.63 -20.75 -21.70
CA SER A 16 2.46 -20.57 -22.59
C SER A 16 1.20 -21.35 -22.18
N LEU A 17 1.29 -22.26 -21.20
CA LEU A 17 0.13 -22.99 -20.66
C LEU A 17 -0.40 -22.39 -19.34
N TYR A 18 0.39 -21.56 -18.65
CA TYR A 18 0.00 -20.98 -17.36
C TYR A 18 -1.08 -19.87 -17.49
N ALA A 19 -1.07 -19.11 -18.59
CA ALA A 19 -2.08 -18.07 -18.84
C ALA A 19 -3.49 -18.65 -19.08
N ILE A 20 -3.58 -19.88 -19.59
CA ILE A 20 -4.85 -20.59 -19.80
C ILE A 20 -5.38 -21.18 -18.48
N SER A 21 -4.49 -21.66 -17.60
CA SER A 21 -4.87 -22.21 -16.29
C SER A 21 -5.40 -21.16 -15.31
N ILE A 22 -4.91 -19.92 -15.34
CA ILE A 22 -5.47 -18.83 -14.49
C ILE A 22 -6.87 -18.43 -14.97
N SER A 23 -7.12 -18.45 -16.29
CA SER A 23 -8.44 -18.12 -16.84
C SER A 23 -9.50 -19.18 -16.53
N GLN A 24 -9.12 -20.46 -16.37
CA GLN A 24 -10.05 -21.53 -15.98
C GLN A 24 -10.24 -21.63 -14.46
N ALA A 25 -9.24 -21.27 -13.64
CA ALA A 25 -9.38 -21.21 -12.19
C ALA A 25 -10.39 -20.12 -11.72
N ARG A 26 -10.54 -19.03 -12.49
CA ARG A 26 -11.56 -17.98 -12.26
C ARG A 26 -13.01 -18.43 -12.47
N ALA A 27 -13.25 -19.58 -13.10
CA ALA A 27 -14.59 -19.98 -13.56
C ALA A 27 -15.39 -20.82 -12.54
N GLY A 28 -14.86 -21.08 -11.34
CA GLY A 28 -15.49 -21.97 -10.36
C GLY A 28 -15.72 -21.41 -8.95
N GLU A 29 -15.14 -20.27 -8.59
CA GLU A 29 -15.39 -19.60 -7.31
C GLU A 29 -16.44 -18.50 -7.50
N GLN A 30 -17.51 -18.54 -6.70
CA GLN A 30 -18.53 -17.48 -6.67
C GLN A 30 -17.95 -16.19 -6.10
N ASP A 31 -18.36 -15.06 -6.69
CA ASP A 31 -18.11 -13.71 -6.21
C ASP A 31 -18.49 -13.56 -4.74
N LEU A 32 -17.63 -12.91 -3.95
CA LEU A 32 -17.97 -12.57 -2.57
C LEU A 32 -19.12 -11.56 -2.57
N SER A 33 -20.22 -11.87 -1.90
CA SER A 33 -21.36 -10.97 -1.73
C SER A 33 -21.33 -10.27 -0.36
N SER A 34 -21.99 -9.12 -0.24
CA SER A 34 -22.19 -8.46 1.06
C SER A 34 -22.89 -9.36 2.07
N SER A 35 -23.78 -10.25 1.60
CA SER A 35 -24.45 -11.24 2.46
C SER A 35 -23.52 -12.31 3.01
N ASP A 36 -22.44 -12.64 2.29
CA ASP A 36 -21.42 -13.58 2.77
C ASP A 36 -20.64 -12.94 3.92
N ILE A 37 -20.23 -11.68 3.74
CA ILE A 37 -19.57 -10.88 4.79
C ILE A 37 -20.46 -10.82 6.03
N ASP A 38 -21.74 -10.50 5.88
CA ASP A 38 -22.69 -10.45 7.00
C ASP A 38 -22.78 -11.79 7.75
N ARG A 39 -22.84 -12.92 7.03
CA ARG A 39 -22.88 -14.24 7.66
C ARG A 39 -21.60 -14.55 8.43
N MET A 40 -20.44 -14.14 7.91
CA MET A 40 -19.15 -14.33 8.59
C MET A 40 -19.08 -13.50 9.88
N VAL A 41 -19.44 -12.22 9.81
CA VAL A 41 -19.50 -11.33 10.99
C VAL A 41 -20.48 -11.86 12.04
N GLN A 42 -21.69 -12.26 11.63
CA GLN A 42 -22.69 -12.82 12.54
C GLN A 42 -22.22 -14.12 13.20
N SER A 43 -21.49 -14.97 12.47
CA SER A 43 -20.90 -16.19 13.02
C SER A 43 -19.91 -15.88 14.13
N ILE A 44 -19.05 -14.88 13.95
CA ILE A 44 -18.05 -14.42 14.93
C ILE A 44 -18.74 -13.80 16.14
N TRP A 45 -19.75 -12.94 15.94
CA TRP A 45 -20.50 -12.38 17.06
C TRP A 45 -21.20 -13.46 17.88
N LYS A 46 -21.80 -14.46 17.20
CA LYS A 46 -22.44 -15.59 17.87
C LYS A 46 -21.45 -16.41 18.70
N SER A 47 -20.24 -16.69 18.20
CA SER A 47 -19.22 -17.42 18.98
C SER A 47 -18.78 -16.65 20.22
N LYS A 48 -18.77 -15.31 20.15
CA LYS A 48 -18.43 -14.41 21.26
C LYS A 48 -19.60 -14.06 22.18
N GLY A 49 -20.82 -14.53 21.89
CA GLY A 49 -22.02 -14.15 22.65
C GLY A 49 -22.39 -12.66 22.52
N ILE A 50 -21.97 -12.01 21.43
CA ILE A 50 -22.26 -10.61 21.12
C ILE A 50 -23.57 -10.56 20.33
N GLY A 51 -24.53 -9.76 20.78
CA GLY A 51 -25.74 -9.45 20.03
C GLY A 51 -25.51 -8.24 19.11
N PRO A 52 -26.04 -8.25 17.86
CA PRO A 52 -25.98 -7.07 17.01
C PRO A 52 -26.82 -5.94 17.60
N VAL A 53 -26.36 -4.71 17.40
CA VAL A 53 -27.13 -3.50 17.66
C VAL A 53 -28.19 -3.27 16.57
N GLY A 54 -29.11 -2.34 16.80
CA GLY A 54 -30.16 -2.01 15.85
C GLY A 54 -29.62 -1.39 14.54
N PRO A 55 -30.40 -1.45 13.44
CA PRO A 55 -30.02 -0.82 12.19
C PRO A 55 -29.93 0.70 12.34
N ALA A 56 -28.95 1.30 11.67
CA ALA A 56 -28.82 2.74 11.55
C ALA A 56 -30.04 3.34 10.83
N SER A 57 -30.52 4.46 11.35
CA SER A 57 -31.51 5.28 10.67
C SER A 57 -30.95 5.77 9.32
N ASP A 58 -31.85 6.16 8.41
CA ASP A 58 -31.43 6.65 7.09
C ASP A 58 -30.55 7.90 7.17
N SER A 59 -30.78 8.78 8.15
CA SER A 59 -29.94 9.98 8.34
C SER A 59 -28.54 9.64 8.86
N GLU A 60 -28.43 8.68 9.78
CA GLU A 60 -27.14 8.19 10.27
C GLU A 60 -26.35 7.50 9.16
N TYR A 61 -26.99 6.59 8.43
CA TYR A 61 -26.38 5.89 7.30
C TYR A 61 -25.92 6.89 6.22
N LEU A 62 -26.79 7.82 5.83
CA LEU A 62 -26.48 8.82 4.80
C LEU A 62 -25.26 9.64 5.18
N ARG A 63 -25.21 10.18 6.40
CA ARG A 63 -24.06 10.97 6.87
C ARG A 63 -22.77 10.13 6.85
N ARG A 64 -22.84 8.90 7.36
CA ARG A 64 -21.69 7.99 7.47
C ARG A 64 -21.10 7.67 6.09
N VAL A 65 -21.92 7.19 5.17
CA VAL A 65 -21.46 6.73 3.85
C VAL A 65 -20.91 7.89 3.00
N TYR A 66 -21.44 9.10 3.16
CA TYR A 66 -20.88 10.30 2.53
C TYR A 66 -19.47 10.61 3.06
N PHE A 67 -19.28 10.66 4.38
CA PHE A 67 -17.94 10.93 4.94
C PHE A 67 -16.94 9.83 4.58
N ASP A 68 -17.32 8.57 4.70
CA ASP A 68 -16.39 7.45 4.48
C ASP A 68 -15.99 7.31 3.01
N LEU A 69 -16.89 7.61 2.05
CA LEU A 69 -16.59 7.47 0.63
C LEU A 69 -16.06 8.76 -0.02
N THR A 70 -16.57 9.94 0.34
CA THR A 70 -16.22 11.20 -0.33
C THR A 70 -15.54 12.22 0.56
N GLY A 71 -15.46 11.98 1.88
CA GLY A 71 -14.90 12.93 2.84
C GLY A 71 -15.72 14.20 3.02
N LEU A 72 -16.90 14.29 2.41
CA LEU A 72 -17.78 15.47 2.42
C LEU A 72 -19.14 15.11 3.01
N PRO A 73 -19.84 16.04 3.68
CA PRO A 73 -21.23 15.83 4.06
C PRO A 73 -22.15 15.88 2.83
N PRO A 74 -23.33 15.23 2.87
CA PRO A 74 -24.37 15.44 1.86
C PRO A 74 -24.87 16.89 1.87
N SER A 75 -25.28 17.39 0.71
CA SER A 75 -26.03 18.64 0.60
C SER A 75 -27.44 18.50 1.18
N LEU A 76 -28.12 19.64 1.36
CA LEU A 76 -29.51 19.66 1.84
C LEU A 76 -30.44 18.93 0.86
N ASP A 77 -30.32 19.21 -0.44
CA ASP A 77 -31.18 18.63 -1.47
C ASP A 77 -30.99 17.10 -1.58
N GLU A 78 -29.73 16.62 -1.51
CA GLU A 78 -29.42 15.19 -1.49
C GLU A 78 -30.00 14.52 -0.24
N THR A 79 -29.93 15.19 0.90
CA THR A 79 -30.48 14.70 2.17
C THR A 79 -31.99 14.56 2.10
N GLU A 80 -32.69 15.61 1.66
CA GLU A 80 -34.16 15.58 1.53
C GLU A 80 -34.61 14.51 0.53
N SER A 81 -33.95 14.42 -0.62
CA SER A 81 -34.24 13.42 -1.66
C SER A 81 -34.09 11.99 -1.14
N PHE A 82 -33.00 11.73 -0.42
CA PHE A 82 -32.71 10.40 0.11
C PHE A 82 -33.68 10.00 1.23
N LEU A 83 -34.01 10.92 2.14
CA LEU A 83 -34.91 10.65 3.27
C LEU A 83 -36.36 10.46 2.83
N GLN A 84 -36.79 11.12 1.75
CA GLN A 84 -38.14 10.98 1.19
C GLN A 84 -38.27 9.74 0.28
N SER A 85 -37.16 9.20 -0.23
CA SER A 85 -37.19 8.03 -1.09
C SER A 85 -37.64 6.77 -0.34
N THR A 86 -38.64 6.09 -0.91
CA THR A 86 -39.15 4.78 -0.47
C THR A 86 -38.59 3.62 -1.29
N ASP A 87 -37.62 3.88 -2.15
CA ASP A 87 -36.99 2.85 -2.98
C ASP A 87 -36.22 1.86 -2.09
N PRO A 88 -36.51 0.54 -2.14
CA PRO A 88 -35.81 -0.44 -1.31
C PRO A 88 -34.30 -0.51 -1.60
N ASP A 89 -33.86 -0.09 -2.78
CA ASP A 89 -32.46 -0.14 -3.21
C ASP A 89 -31.73 1.21 -3.03
N LYS A 90 -32.36 2.22 -2.42
CA LYS A 90 -31.80 3.59 -2.34
C LYS A 90 -30.39 3.65 -1.76
N ARG A 91 -30.07 2.80 -0.77
CA ARG A 91 -28.74 2.72 -0.15
C ARG A 91 -27.68 2.22 -1.13
N SER A 92 -27.98 1.16 -1.88
CA SER A 92 -27.07 0.59 -2.87
C SER A 92 -26.87 1.51 -4.07
N LYS A 93 -27.93 2.19 -4.51
CA LYS A 93 -27.86 3.23 -5.56
C LYS A 93 -26.97 4.39 -5.11
N LEU A 94 -27.18 4.89 -3.89
CA LEU A 94 -26.35 5.95 -3.33
C LEU A 94 -24.87 5.55 -3.26
N VAL A 95 -24.54 4.35 -2.79
CA VAL A 95 -23.14 3.86 -2.78
C VAL A 95 -22.53 3.89 -4.19
N SER A 96 -23.31 3.47 -5.19
CA SER A 96 -22.84 3.47 -6.59
C SER A 96 -22.63 4.88 -7.14
N GLU A 97 -23.50 5.83 -6.77
CA GLU A 97 -23.37 7.25 -7.10
C GLU A 97 -22.12 7.85 -6.45
N LEU A 98 -21.92 7.66 -5.14
CA LEU A 98 -20.78 8.20 -4.40
C LEU A 98 -19.44 7.65 -4.89
N LEU A 99 -19.36 6.35 -5.20
CA LEU A 99 -18.14 5.76 -5.77
C LEU A 99 -17.84 6.25 -7.20
N SER A 100 -18.82 6.84 -7.88
CA SER A 100 -18.67 7.43 -9.21
C SER A 100 -18.39 8.93 -9.15
N ASP A 101 -18.63 9.57 -8.00
CA ASP A 101 -18.37 10.99 -7.78
C ASP A 101 -16.86 11.29 -7.76
N PRO A 102 -16.37 12.35 -8.44
CA PRO A 102 -14.97 12.75 -8.39
C PRO A 102 -14.41 12.99 -6.98
N ALA A 103 -15.27 13.37 -6.02
CA ALA A 103 -14.92 13.57 -4.62
C ALA A 103 -14.44 12.28 -3.94
N TYR A 104 -14.89 11.09 -4.40
CA TYR A 104 -14.31 9.82 -3.95
C TYR A 104 -12.81 9.78 -4.23
N GLY A 105 -12.39 10.08 -5.46
CA GLY A 105 -10.98 10.07 -5.82
C GLY A 105 -10.17 11.14 -5.09
N ALA A 106 -10.74 12.32 -4.86
CA ALA A 106 -10.13 13.38 -4.05
C ALA A 106 -9.90 12.93 -2.60
N HIS A 107 -10.93 12.36 -1.97
CA HIS A 107 -10.84 11.86 -0.61
C HIS A 107 -9.81 10.74 -0.49
N ARG A 108 -9.84 9.75 -1.41
CA ARG A 108 -8.88 8.66 -1.40
C ARG A 108 -7.45 9.10 -1.68
N ALA A 109 -7.26 10.13 -2.51
CA ALA A 109 -5.97 10.76 -2.72
C ALA A 109 -5.45 11.39 -1.43
N ASP A 110 -6.27 12.18 -0.73
CA ASP A 110 -5.87 12.80 0.54
C ASP A 110 -5.48 11.76 1.60
N VAL A 111 -6.25 10.67 1.72
CA VAL A 111 -5.93 9.57 2.65
C VAL A 111 -4.58 8.94 2.30
N LEU A 112 -4.39 8.41 1.10
CA LEU A 112 -3.15 7.70 0.75
C LEU A 112 -1.93 8.63 0.73
N MET A 113 -2.08 9.86 0.24
CA MET A 113 -0.99 10.85 0.28
C MET A 113 -0.62 11.22 1.72
N GLY A 114 -1.60 11.32 2.61
CA GLY A 114 -1.42 11.51 4.06
C GLY A 114 -0.72 10.33 4.74
N GLU A 115 -1.06 9.10 4.33
CA GLU A 115 -0.40 7.90 4.84
C GLU A 115 1.05 7.76 4.36
N ILE A 116 1.37 8.22 3.15
CA ILE A 116 2.74 8.24 2.61
C ILE A 116 3.58 9.33 3.30
N ILE A 117 3.02 10.49 3.60
CA ILE A 117 3.79 11.61 4.16
C ILE A 117 4.14 11.42 5.65
N GLU A 118 3.34 10.66 6.40
CA GLU A 118 3.58 10.35 7.83
C GLU A 118 3.82 11.62 8.68
N GLY A 119 3.05 12.69 8.43
CA GLY A 119 3.18 13.95 9.17
C GLY A 119 4.46 14.75 8.88
N ARG A 120 5.28 14.32 7.89
CA ARG A 120 6.47 15.07 7.47
C ARG A 120 6.05 16.39 6.83
N ILE A 121 6.64 17.49 7.30
CA ILE A 121 6.50 18.77 6.62
C ILE A 121 7.45 18.76 5.42
N LEU A 122 6.90 18.65 4.22
CA LEU A 122 7.66 18.92 3.00
C LEU A 122 7.97 20.42 2.97
N ASN A 123 9.15 20.81 3.47
CA ASN A 123 9.67 22.18 3.42
C ASN A 123 9.90 22.71 1.97
N ARG A 124 9.46 21.98 0.95
CA ARG A 124 9.55 22.32 -0.46
C ARG A 124 8.14 22.28 -1.04
N ARG A 125 7.69 23.38 -1.63
CA ARG A 125 6.54 23.43 -2.54
C ARG A 125 6.91 22.66 -3.82
N LEU A 126 6.94 21.34 -3.69
CA LEU A 126 7.05 20.38 -4.79
C LEU A 126 5.72 20.39 -5.56
N PRO A 127 5.63 19.81 -6.77
CA PRO A 127 4.51 20.02 -7.67
C PRO A 127 3.24 19.32 -7.17
N GLU A 128 2.57 19.93 -6.19
CA GLU A 128 1.39 19.39 -5.51
C GLU A 128 0.29 19.00 -6.51
N GLU A 129 0.14 19.79 -7.57
CA GLU A 129 -0.84 19.56 -8.63
C GLU A 129 -0.58 18.25 -9.41
N SER A 130 0.67 17.92 -9.74
CA SER A 130 0.96 16.69 -10.50
C SER A 130 0.72 15.45 -9.64
N PHE A 131 1.09 15.50 -8.37
CA PHE A 131 0.87 14.42 -7.41
C PHE A 131 -0.63 14.21 -7.20
N ARG A 132 -1.36 15.27 -6.82
CA ARG A 132 -2.80 15.20 -6.54
C ARG A 132 -3.57 14.68 -7.75
N LYS A 133 -3.31 15.21 -8.96
CA LYS A 133 -3.95 14.73 -10.19
C LYS A 133 -3.72 13.24 -10.45
N TYR A 134 -2.50 12.73 -10.20
CA TYR A 134 -2.21 11.31 -10.38
C TYR A 134 -3.07 10.43 -9.46
N PHE A 135 -3.12 10.74 -8.16
CA PHE A 135 -3.88 9.94 -7.20
C PHE A 135 -5.39 10.03 -7.48
N GLU A 136 -5.93 11.25 -7.62
CA GLU A 136 -7.35 11.48 -7.91
C GLU A 136 -7.80 10.73 -9.16
N SER A 137 -7.03 10.87 -10.25
CA SER A 137 -7.30 10.18 -11.50
C SER A 137 -7.23 8.66 -11.35
N SER A 138 -6.26 8.16 -10.58
CA SER A 138 -6.09 6.71 -10.42
C SER A 138 -7.23 6.08 -9.62
N PHE A 139 -7.69 6.74 -8.55
CA PHE A 139 -8.86 6.27 -7.79
C PHE A 139 -10.15 6.42 -8.58
N ASN A 140 -10.38 7.56 -9.24
CA ASN A 140 -11.63 7.79 -9.98
C ASN A 140 -11.80 6.83 -11.16
N GLN A 141 -10.70 6.44 -11.82
CA GLN A 141 -10.71 5.46 -12.91
C GLN A 141 -10.67 4.00 -12.43
N ASP A 142 -10.70 3.76 -11.12
CA ASP A 142 -10.56 2.42 -10.52
C ASP A 142 -9.31 1.68 -11.03
N LYS A 143 -8.17 2.40 -11.10
CA LYS A 143 -6.89 1.82 -11.47
C LYS A 143 -6.60 0.64 -10.53
N PRO A 144 -6.20 -0.53 -11.05
CA PRO A 144 -5.79 -1.67 -10.24
C PRO A 144 -4.78 -1.24 -9.16
N TYR A 145 -5.07 -1.58 -7.90
CA TYR A 145 -4.24 -1.13 -6.78
C TYR A 145 -2.80 -1.64 -6.88
N ASP A 146 -2.62 -2.87 -7.34
CA ASP A 146 -1.31 -3.46 -7.64
C ASP A 146 -0.54 -2.64 -8.70
N GLN A 147 -1.22 -2.14 -9.73
CA GLN A 147 -0.61 -1.25 -10.71
C GLN A 147 -0.19 0.08 -10.07
N MET A 148 -1.06 0.69 -9.25
CA MET A 148 -0.72 1.93 -8.55
C MET A 148 0.51 1.74 -7.65
N VAL A 149 0.56 0.66 -6.87
CA VAL A 149 1.70 0.36 -6.00
C VAL A 149 2.99 0.14 -6.79
N ARG A 150 2.92 -0.58 -7.92
CA ARG A 150 4.08 -0.75 -8.80
C ARG A 150 4.60 0.58 -9.33
N GLU A 151 3.69 1.45 -9.77
CA GLU A 151 4.01 2.80 -10.25
C GLU A 151 4.67 3.63 -9.12
N LEU A 152 4.10 3.66 -7.92
CA LEU A 152 4.66 4.42 -6.78
C LEU A 152 6.07 3.96 -6.39
N ILE A 153 6.32 2.65 -6.36
CA ILE A 153 7.64 2.10 -5.98
C ILE A 153 8.68 2.38 -7.07
N SER A 154 8.32 2.25 -8.35
CA SER A 154 9.27 2.25 -9.47
C SER A 154 9.34 3.57 -10.27
N ALA A 155 8.48 4.54 -10.00
CA ALA A 155 8.40 5.79 -10.75
C ALA A 155 9.75 6.52 -10.86
N SER A 156 10.00 7.07 -12.05
CA SER A 156 11.18 7.87 -12.41
C SER A 156 10.76 9.04 -13.31
N GLY A 157 11.68 9.96 -13.58
CA GLY A 157 11.42 11.13 -14.42
C GLY A 157 11.19 12.41 -13.61
N ASP A 158 10.67 13.44 -14.28
CA ASP A 158 10.36 14.72 -13.64
C ASP A 158 9.10 14.58 -12.78
N SER A 159 9.21 14.95 -11.49
CA SER A 159 8.07 15.04 -10.57
C SER A 159 6.93 15.95 -11.04
N ALA A 160 7.18 16.96 -11.85
CA ALA A 160 6.14 17.86 -12.37
C ALA A 160 5.29 17.19 -13.46
N GLU A 161 5.84 16.18 -14.13
CA GLU A 161 5.15 15.44 -15.20
C GLU A 161 4.66 14.07 -14.73
N ASN A 162 5.36 13.45 -13.77
CA ASN A 162 5.05 12.12 -13.27
C ASN A 162 4.68 12.16 -11.78
N GLY A 163 3.37 12.24 -11.52
CA GLY A 163 2.81 12.26 -10.17
C GLY A 163 3.08 11.00 -9.35
N ALA A 164 3.33 9.85 -9.98
CA ALA A 164 3.66 8.60 -9.28
C ALA A 164 5.01 8.67 -8.53
N THR A 165 5.85 9.68 -8.81
CA THR A 165 7.11 9.91 -8.09
C THR A 165 6.91 10.37 -6.64
N TYR A 166 5.67 10.63 -6.20
CA TYR A 166 5.35 11.17 -4.88
C TYR A 166 6.01 10.43 -3.71
N LEU A 167 6.03 9.09 -3.73
CA LEU A 167 6.70 8.27 -2.71
C LEU A 167 8.20 8.61 -2.61
N VAL A 168 8.91 8.58 -3.74
CA VAL A 168 10.35 8.87 -3.80
C VAL A 168 10.65 10.31 -3.36
N VAL A 169 9.82 11.25 -3.82
CA VAL A 169 9.97 12.68 -3.53
C VAL A 169 9.78 12.95 -2.04
N THR A 170 8.73 12.37 -1.46
CA THR A 170 8.35 12.55 -0.05
C THR A 170 9.44 12.05 0.89
N HIS A 171 10.00 10.88 0.58
CA HIS A 171 11.09 10.29 1.36
C HIS A 171 12.49 10.71 0.88
N GLN A 172 12.59 11.66 -0.05
CA GLN A 172 13.86 12.20 -0.57
C GLN A 172 14.83 11.12 -1.08
N ALA A 173 14.28 10.04 -1.67
CA ALA A 173 15.03 8.86 -2.08
C ALA A 173 15.87 8.20 -0.95
N ASN A 174 15.50 8.41 0.32
CA ASN A 174 16.15 7.75 1.45
C ASN A 174 15.70 6.27 1.51
N PRO A 175 16.62 5.30 1.41
CA PRO A 175 16.26 3.88 1.39
C PRO A 175 15.51 3.38 2.62
N GLU A 176 15.85 3.87 3.82
CA GLU A 176 15.22 3.45 5.07
C GLU A 176 13.76 3.92 5.16
N ASP A 177 13.54 5.21 4.87
CA ASP A 177 12.21 5.80 4.90
C ASP A 177 11.30 5.19 3.84
N MET A 178 11.84 4.94 2.65
CA MET A 178 11.11 4.23 1.60
C MET A 178 10.79 2.80 2.02
N THR A 179 11.75 2.03 2.55
CA THR A 179 11.52 0.66 3.04
C THR A 179 10.47 0.62 4.14
N GLY A 180 10.59 1.48 5.16
CA GLY A 180 9.61 1.55 6.24
C GLY A 180 8.20 1.84 5.74
N THR A 181 8.07 2.77 4.80
CA THR A 181 6.77 3.16 4.23
C THR A 181 6.16 2.06 3.37
N VAL A 182 6.91 1.47 2.43
CA VAL A 182 6.35 0.44 1.54
C VAL A 182 6.02 -0.84 2.30
N ALA A 183 6.81 -1.21 3.30
CA ALA A 183 6.54 -2.35 4.15
C ALA A 183 5.25 -2.14 4.96
N ARG A 184 5.13 -0.98 5.63
CA ARG A 184 3.96 -0.61 6.44
C ARG A 184 2.67 -0.48 5.63
N LEU A 185 2.74 0.19 4.47
CA LEU A 185 1.56 0.43 3.64
C LEU A 185 1.14 -0.82 2.87
N PHE A 186 2.09 -1.49 2.23
CA PHE A 186 1.77 -2.50 1.23
C PHE A 186 1.90 -3.93 1.74
N ASN A 187 2.73 -4.22 2.75
CA ASN A 187 2.75 -5.54 3.40
C ASN A 187 2.08 -5.54 4.78
N GLY A 188 1.71 -4.39 5.31
CA GLY A 188 1.21 -4.27 6.68
C GLY A 188 2.26 -4.77 7.68
N THR A 189 3.53 -4.42 7.49
CA THR A 189 4.62 -4.82 8.39
C THR A 189 5.38 -3.61 8.95
N GLN A 190 5.65 -3.61 10.26
CA GLN A 190 6.39 -2.55 10.95
C GLN A 190 7.92 -2.76 10.86
N TYR A 191 8.45 -2.86 9.63
CA TYR A 191 9.87 -3.10 9.37
C TYR A 191 10.83 -2.10 10.00
N ARG A 192 10.39 -0.85 10.21
CA ARG A 192 11.22 0.24 10.74
C ARG A 192 11.80 -0.10 12.12
N CYS A 193 11.12 -0.92 12.93
CA CYS A 193 11.61 -1.36 14.24
C CYS A 193 12.95 -2.11 14.15
N PHE A 194 13.14 -2.89 13.08
CA PHE A 194 14.33 -3.74 12.90
C PHE A 194 15.48 -3.04 12.18
N GLN A 195 15.32 -1.75 11.85
CA GLN A 195 16.38 -0.95 11.24
C GLN A 195 17.67 -0.96 12.07
N CYS A 196 17.55 -0.94 13.40
CA CYS A 196 18.67 -0.80 14.32
C CYS A 196 19.12 -2.11 14.98
N HIS A 197 18.23 -3.08 15.17
CA HIS A 197 18.54 -4.37 15.78
C HIS A 197 17.55 -5.45 15.33
N ASP A 198 17.95 -6.71 15.43
CA ASP A 198 17.04 -7.85 15.22
C ASP A 198 15.86 -7.78 16.19
N ASP A 199 14.71 -8.29 15.79
CA ASP A 199 13.56 -8.39 16.69
C ASP A 199 13.96 -9.17 17.94
N LYS A 200 13.58 -8.63 19.10
CA LYS A 200 13.82 -9.28 20.38
C LYS A 200 12.87 -10.47 20.59
N PHE A 201 11.70 -10.44 19.97
CA PHE A 201 10.60 -11.37 20.23
C PHE A 201 10.10 -12.13 18.99
N GLY A 202 10.44 -11.67 17.79
CA GLY A 202 10.11 -12.30 16.51
C GLY A 202 11.34 -12.85 15.78
N ASP A 203 11.11 -13.34 14.56
CA ASP A 203 12.16 -13.91 13.70
C ASP A 203 12.79 -12.88 12.74
N TRP A 204 12.24 -11.67 12.70
CA TRP A 204 12.73 -10.59 11.85
C TRP A 204 14.13 -10.14 12.24
N LYS A 205 15.01 -10.06 11.24
CA LYS A 205 16.37 -9.59 11.42
C LYS A 205 16.53 -8.19 10.88
N GLN A 206 17.51 -7.48 11.43
CA GLN A 206 17.98 -6.22 10.87
C GLN A 206 18.36 -6.39 9.39
N THR A 207 18.92 -7.54 9.02
CA THR A 207 19.27 -7.84 7.62
C THR A 207 18.08 -7.86 6.68
N ASP A 208 16.86 -8.12 7.15
CA ASP A 208 15.67 -8.18 6.31
C ASP A 208 15.17 -6.79 5.94
N PHE A 209 15.23 -5.86 6.90
CA PHE A 209 15.02 -4.43 6.65
C PHE A 209 16.03 -3.91 5.62
N TRP A 210 17.32 -4.13 5.87
CA TRP A 210 18.37 -3.60 5.01
C TRP A 210 18.45 -4.29 3.65
N GLY A 211 18.07 -5.57 3.58
CA GLY A 211 17.90 -6.27 2.31
C GLY A 211 16.77 -5.69 1.47
N THR A 212 15.67 -5.27 2.11
CA THR A 212 14.62 -4.51 1.39
C THR A 212 15.12 -3.12 0.99
N ALA A 213 15.84 -2.42 1.87
CA ALA A 213 16.43 -1.10 1.58
C ALA A 213 17.47 -1.15 0.43
N ALA A 214 18.13 -2.29 0.23
CA ALA A 214 19.08 -2.46 -0.86
C ALA A 214 18.44 -2.36 -2.26
N PHE A 215 17.11 -2.50 -2.38
CA PHE A 215 16.40 -2.20 -3.63
C PHE A 215 16.39 -0.69 -3.95
N PHE A 216 16.31 0.15 -2.92
CA PHE A 216 16.29 1.61 -3.06
C PHE A 216 17.68 2.24 -3.07
N ALA A 217 18.74 1.50 -2.76
CA ALA A 217 20.11 2.00 -2.67
C ALA A 217 20.61 2.73 -3.93
N ARG A 218 20.01 2.46 -5.10
CA ARG A 218 20.38 3.09 -6.38
C ARG A 218 19.53 4.30 -6.74
N THR A 219 18.48 4.61 -5.98
CA THR A 219 17.59 5.75 -6.23
C THR A 219 18.35 7.06 -6.05
N ASP A 220 18.22 7.97 -7.01
CA ASP A 220 18.82 9.31 -6.97
C ASP A 220 17.73 10.36 -7.25
N ILE A 221 17.80 11.44 -6.49
CA ILE A 221 16.90 12.58 -6.60
C ILE A 221 17.75 13.85 -6.71
N ARG A 222 17.48 14.66 -7.73
CA ARG A 222 18.20 15.92 -7.95
C ARG A 222 17.25 17.04 -8.34
N PRO A 223 17.59 18.30 -8.01
CA PRO A 223 16.87 19.45 -8.56
C PRO A 223 16.77 19.37 -10.09
N ASN A 224 15.59 19.62 -10.64
CA ASN A 224 15.39 19.72 -12.08
C ASN A 224 15.09 21.17 -12.48
N GLU A 225 13.86 21.63 -12.29
CA GLU A 225 13.45 22.99 -12.67
C GLU A 225 13.36 23.93 -11.46
N ARG A 226 13.71 25.20 -11.71
CA ARG A 226 13.54 26.30 -10.75
C ARG A 226 12.79 27.46 -11.39
N MET A 227 11.79 27.99 -10.68
CA MET A 227 11.08 29.21 -11.01
C MET A 227 11.36 30.26 -9.93
N GLU A 228 11.86 31.45 -10.31
CA GLU A 228 12.18 32.54 -9.37
C GLU A 228 13.03 32.07 -8.16
N ASN A 229 14.09 31.30 -8.43
CA ASN A 229 14.97 30.66 -7.44
C ASN A 229 14.33 29.59 -6.53
N ARG A 230 13.03 29.32 -6.66
CA ARG A 230 12.33 28.24 -5.95
C ARG A 230 12.43 26.95 -6.75
N LEU A 231 12.70 25.85 -6.05
CA LEU A 231 12.67 24.52 -6.65
C LEU A 231 11.21 24.14 -6.91
N VAL A 232 10.84 23.91 -8.16
CA VAL A 232 9.47 23.54 -8.56
C VAL A 232 9.37 22.08 -8.96
N SER A 233 10.49 21.47 -9.38
CA SER A 233 10.51 20.06 -9.73
C SER A 233 11.86 19.38 -9.45
N VAL A 234 11.83 18.06 -9.32
CA VAL A 234 12.97 17.19 -9.12
C VAL A 234 12.96 16.05 -10.13
N LEU A 235 14.15 15.61 -10.52
CA LEU A 235 14.34 14.48 -11.42
C LEU A 235 14.72 13.25 -10.61
N ILE A 236 13.94 12.19 -10.75
CA ILE A 236 14.15 10.88 -10.14
C ILE A 236 14.77 9.94 -11.18
N GLN A 237 15.84 9.26 -10.81
CA GLN A 237 16.53 8.30 -11.68
C GLN A 237 17.21 7.22 -10.84
N ASP A 238 17.45 6.04 -11.43
CA ASP A 238 18.24 4.98 -10.80
C ASP A 238 19.69 5.02 -11.30
N ARG A 239 20.64 4.96 -10.36
CA ARG A 239 22.08 4.85 -10.65
C ARG A 239 22.39 3.45 -11.20
N LYS A 240 23.34 3.38 -12.13
CA LYS A 240 23.81 2.09 -12.68
C LYS A 240 24.43 1.18 -11.62
N ASN A 241 25.11 1.77 -10.66
CA ASN A 241 25.87 1.09 -9.61
C ASN A 241 25.51 1.67 -8.23
N GLY A 242 25.78 0.91 -7.19
CA GLY A 242 25.49 1.24 -5.79
C GLY A 242 24.95 0.01 -5.08
N GLU A 243 25.43 -0.24 -3.88
CA GLU A 243 25.00 -1.38 -3.07
C GLU A 243 24.31 -0.91 -1.79
N GLY A 244 23.44 -1.76 -1.23
CA GLY A 244 22.88 -1.50 0.08
C GLY A 244 23.96 -1.64 1.15
N VAL A 245 23.80 -0.94 2.27
CA VAL A 245 24.68 -1.03 3.44
C VAL A 245 23.85 -0.92 4.69
N ILE A 246 24.35 -1.50 5.78
CA ILE A 246 23.92 -1.17 7.13
C ILE A 246 24.88 -0.07 7.63
N PRO A 247 24.44 1.19 7.78
CA PRO A 247 25.28 2.28 8.26
C PRO A 247 25.72 2.04 9.70
N GLU A 248 26.92 2.50 10.05
CA GLU A 248 27.34 2.56 11.45
C GLU A 248 26.38 3.47 12.23
N GLY A 249 25.69 2.92 13.24
CA GLY A 249 24.64 3.61 13.98
C GLY A 249 23.21 3.44 13.45
N GLY A 250 23.03 2.65 12.37
CA GLY A 250 21.71 2.24 11.89
C GLY A 250 20.94 3.27 11.08
N VAL A 251 21.53 4.42 10.73
CA VAL A 251 20.87 5.49 9.94
C VAL A 251 21.82 6.03 8.88
N THR A 252 21.34 6.21 7.65
CA THR A 252 22.14 6.76 6.55
C THR A 252 22.38 8.26 6.78
N PRO A 253 23.64 8.74 6.67
CA PRO A 253 23.93 10.17 6.80
C PRO A 253 23.14 11.03 5.82
N ALA A 254 22.41 12.03 6.33
CA ALA A 254 21.67 12.97 5.50
C ALA A 254 22.63 13.83 4.64
N LEU A 255 22.37 13.89 3.32
CA LEU A 255 23.17 14.72 2.39
C LEU A 255 22.59 16.12 2.15
N ASN A 256 21.36 16.36 2.59
CA ASN A 256 20.69 17.64 2.47
C ASN A 256 21.21 18.61 3.54
N GLY A 257 21.37 19.88 3.16
CA GLY A 257 21.96 20.91 4.02
C GLY A 257 23.50 20.92 4.08
N LEU A 258 24.17 19.84 3.67
CA LEU A 258 25.64 19.79 3.59
C LEU A 258 26.20 20.70 2.49
N SER A 259 27.36 21.30 2.75
CA SER A 259 28.15 21.97 1.71
C SER A 259 28.61 20.97 0.64
N LYS A 260 29.07 21.50 -0.51
CA LYS A 260 29.53 20.67 -1.63
C LYS A 260 30.70 19.75 -1.24
N GLU A 261 31.62 20.24 -0.40
CA GLU A 261 32.78 19.46 0.06
C GLU A 261 32.39 18.39 1.07
N GLU A 262 31.56 18.73 2.06
CA GLU A 262 31.02 17.77 3.04
C GLU A 262 30.24 16.67 2.34
N ARG A 263 29.34 17.03 1.41
CA ARG A 263 28.59 16.06 0.62
C ARG A 263 29.51 15.11 -0.16
N LYS A 264 30.61 15.62 -0.72
CA LYS A 264 31.60 14.79 -1.43
C LYS A 264 32.32 13.83 -0.47
N LYS A 265 32.70 14.31 0.73
CA LYS A 265 33.34 13.50 1.77
C LYS A 265 32.41 12.40 2.28
N THR A 266 31.17 12.75 2.64
CA THR A 266 30.16 11.80 3.13
C THR A 266 29.85 10.74 2.07
N ARG A 267 29.65 11.14 0.81
CA ARG A 267 29.48 10.17 -0.30
C ARG A 267 30.66 9.23 -0.44
N ARG A 268 31.89 9.72 -0.27
CA ARG A 268 33.09 8.86 -0.33
C ARG A 268 33.14 7.86 0.82
N GLN A 269 32.74 8.26 2.02
CA GLN A 269 32.67 7.36 3.18
C GLN A 269 31.62 6.26 2.95
N MET A 270 30.39 6.63 2.56
CA MET A 270 29.34 5.67 2.23
C MET A 270 29.79 4.67 1.16
N LEU A 271 30.43 5.14 0.09
CA LEU A 271 30.99 4.25 -0.95
C LEU A 271 32.07 3.30 -0.44
N MET A 272 32.83 3.68 0.60
CA MET A 272 33.82 2.79 1.21
C MET A 272 33.14 1.73 2.08
N GLU A 273 32.08 2.08 2.81
CA GLU A 273 31.26 1.16 3.58
C GLU A 273 30.53 0.16 2.66
N GLU A 274 29.96 0.64 1.54
CA GLU A 274 29.35 -0.19 0.48
C GLU A 274 30.29 -1.27 -0.04
N ARG A 275 31.59 -0.96 -0.14
CA ARG A 275 32.60 -1.92 -0.59
C ARG A 275 33.00 -2.92 0.47
N LYS A 276 32.91 -2.56 1.75
CA LYS A 276 33.35 -3.42 2.87
C LYS A 276 32.26 -4.43 3.24
N ASN A 277 31.03 -3.95 3.44
CA ASN A 277 29.91 -4.76 3.96
C ASN A 277 28.63 -4.53 3.14
N PRO A 278 28.59 -4.96 1.86
CA PRO A 278 27.40 -4.79 1.04
C PRO A 278 26.25 -5.67 1.55
N VAL A 279 25.05 -5.12 1.53
CA VAL A 279 23.79 -5.83 1.73
C VAL A 279 23.14 -6.07 0.37
N ALA A 280 22.89 -7.34 0.06
CA ALA A 280 22.19 -7.73 -1.15
C ALA A 280 20.68 -7.56 -0.99
N PRO A 281 19.93 -7.32 -2.09
CA PRO A 281 18.48 -7.29 -2.03
C PRO A 281 17.88 -8.58 -1.46
N SER A 282 16.95 -8.43 -0.53
CA SER A 282 16.07 -9.50 -0.04
C SER A 282 14.66 -8.95 0.13
N PHE A 283 13.66 -9.82 0.00
CA PHE A 283 12.26 -9.47 0.15
C PHE A 283 11.60 -10.47 1.11
N LEU A 284 10.98 -9.96 2.17
CA LEU A 284 10.43 -10.78 3.26
C LEU A 284 11.43 -11.81 3.82
N GLY A 285 12.70 -11.38 3.99
CA GLY A 285 13.79 -12.23 4.48
C GLY A 285 14.44 -13.14 3.43
N GLU A 286 13.81 -13.32 2.27
CA GLU A 286 14.32 -14.20 1.21
C GLU A 286 15.27 -13.46 0.26
N PRO A 287 16.50 -13.97 0.02
CA PRO A 287 17.44 -13.34 -0.90
C PRO A 287 16.89 -13.23 -2.33
N VAL A 288 17.00 -12.03 -2.93
CA VAL A 288 16.54 -11.76 -4.29
C VAL A 288 17.72 -11.48 -5.20
N ARG A 289 17.88 -12.29 -6.24
CA ARG A 289 18.88 -12.05 -7.27
C ARG A 289 18.35 -11.03 -8.27
N VAL A 290 18.98 -9.84 -8.29
CA VAL A 290 18.72 -8.81 -9.30
C VAL A 290 19.80 -8.84 -10.38
N GLY A 291 19.40 -8.94 -11.65
CA GLY A 291 20.31 -8.89 -12.79
C GLY A 291 21.05 -7.56 -12.88
N LYS A 292 22.25 -7.58 -13.50
CA LYS A 292 23.14 -6.41 -13.59
C LYS A 292 22.49 -5.17 -14.22
N ASN A 293 21.60 -5.38 -15.18
CA ASN A 293 20.91 -4.32 -15.93
C ASN A 293 19.44 -4.15 -15.52
N GLU A 294 18.96 -4.90 -14.52
CA GLU A 294 17.59 -4.78 -14.05
C GLU A 294 17.44 -3.61 -13.07
N ASN A 295 16.31 -2.91 -13.15
CA ASN A 295 15.97 -1.89 -12.19
C ASN A 295 15.51 -2.56 -10.88
N ARG A 296 16.24 -2.30 -9.79
CA ARG A 296 15.94 -2.86 -8.47
C ARG A 296 14.56 -2.49 -7.96
N ARG A 297 14.11 -1.24 -8.17
CA ARG A 297 12.79 -0.81 -7.71
C ARG A 297 11.67 -1.46 -8.52
N GLU A 298 11.87 -1.69 -9.81
CA GLU A 298 10.91 -2.46 -10.62
C GLU A 298 10.83 -3.92 -10.17
N VAL A 299 11.95 -4.54 -9.78
CA VAL A 299 11.96 -5.90 -9.20
C VAL A 299 11.19 -5.92 -7.88
N LEU A 300 11.47 -4.98 -6.97
CA LEU A 300 10.74 -4.87 -5.71
C LEU A 300 9.24 -4.62 -5.95
N ALA A 301 8.89 -3.72 -6.86
CA ALA A 301 7.51 -3.44 -7.23
C ALA A 301 6.76 -4.71 -7.67
N LYS A 302 7.40 -5.54 -8.50
CA LYS A 302 6.83 -6.83 -8.94
C LYS A 302 6.64 -7.81 -7.78
N LEU A 303 7.65 -7.95 -6.92
CA LEU A 303 7.59 -8.84 -5.75
C LEU A 303 6.53 -8.39 -4.74
N MET A 304 6.46 -7.09 -4.47
CA MET A 304 5.48 -6.47 -3.58
C MET A 304 4.05 -6.80 -4.02
N THR A 305 3.79 -6.72 -5.32
CA THR A 305 2.45 -6.93 -5.87
C THR A 305 2.24 -8.32 -6.47
N SER A 306 3.13 -9.27 -6.13
CA SER A 306 3.05 -10.63 -6.64
C SER A 306 1.84 -11.34 -6.03
N PRO A 307 1.12 -12.20 -6.78
CA PRO A 307 0.05 -13.01 -6.19
C PRO A 307 0.55 -13.97 -5.11
N GLU A 308 1.85 -14.29 -5.09
CA GLU A 308 2.50 -15.07 -4.03
C GLU A 308 2.74 -14.27 -2.75
N ASN A 309 2.64 -12.93 -2.80
CA ASN A 309 2.73 -12.08 -1.61
C ASN A 309 1.33 -11.88 -1.00
N GLU A 310 0.91 -12.83 -0.17
CA GLU A 310 -0.42 -12.80 0.47
C GLU A 310 -0.63 -11.57 1.36
N LEU A 311 0.44 -11.01 1.92
CA LEU A 311 0.40 -9.81 2.75
C LEU A 311 -0.12 -8.60 1.98
N PHE A 312 0.12 -8.54 0.67
CA PHE A 312 -0.28 -7.40 -0.14
C PHE A 312 -1.80 -7.20 -0.17
N ALA A 313 -2.52 -8.26 -0.55
CA ALA A 313 -3.96 -8.22 -0.62
C ALA A 313 -4.60 -8.14 0.78
N ARG A 314 -4.03 -8.82 1.77
CA ARG A 314 -4.52 -8.77 3.17
C ARG A 314 -4.33 -7.39 3.79
N SER A 315 -3.18 -6.74 3.61
CA SER A 315 -2.92 -5.38 4.09
C SER A 315 -3.93 -4.40 3.49
N ALA A 316 -4.14 -4.46 2.17
CA ALA A 316 -5.11 -3.62 1.48
C ALA A 316 -6.55 -3.85 1.99
N ALA A 317 -6.97 -5.11 2.14
CA ALA A 317 -8.29 -5.46 2.66
C ALA A 317 -8.50 -4.98 4.10
N ASN A 318 -7.51 -5.18 4.98
CA ASN A 318 -7.58 -4.73 6.37
C ASN A 318 -7.68 -3.20 6.48
N ARG A 319 -6.95 -2.46 5.62
CA ARG A 319 -7.01 -1.00 5.54
C ARG A 319 -8.36 -0.50 5.04
N VAL A 320 -8.90 -1.07 3.96
CA VAL A 320 -10.24 -0.70 3.47
C VAL A 320 -11.30 -0.98 4.55
N TRP A 321 -11.19 -2.08 5.28
CA TRP A 321 -12.06 -2.36 6.41
C TRP A 321 -11.91 -1.30 7.51
N ALA A 322 -10.68 -0.97 7.89
CA ALA A 322 -10.40 0.06 8.89
C ALA A 322 -10.92 1.44 8.48
N ASP A 323 -10.84 1.79 7.21
CA ASP A 323 -11.36 3.06 6.69
C ASP A 323 -12.88 3.14 6.85
N MET A 324 -13.61 2.03 6.68
CA MET A 324 -15.07 1.98 6.78
C MET A 324 -15.59 1.81 8.21
N PHE A 325 -14.85 1.11 9.08
CA PHE A 325 -15.30 0.82 10.46
C PHE A 325 -14.54 1.61 11.54
N GLY A 326 -13.52 2.39 11.17
CA GLY A 326 -12.61 3.08 12.07
C GLY A 326 -11.61 2.18 12.80
N LYS A 327 -11.65 0.86 12.55
CA LYS A 327 -10.75 -0.17 13.11
C LYS A 327 -10.59 -1.33 12.14
N GLY A 328 -9.38 -1.85 12.00
CA GLY A 328 -9.07 -3.03 11.21
C GLY A 328 -9.61 -4.33 11.83
N LEU A 329 -9.65 -5.38 11.01
CA LEU A 329 -9.87 -6.76 11.48
C LEU A 329 -8.67 -7.25 12.29
N ILE A 330 -7.46 -6.80 11.92
CA ILE A 330 -6.24 -6.91 12.71
C ILE A 330 -5.80 -5.50 13.12
N GLU A 331 -5.41 -5.34 14.38
CA GLU A 331 -4.84 -4.11 14.92
C GLU A 331 -3.42 -4.32 15.51
N PRO A 332 -2.49 -3.37 15.30
CA PRO A 332 -2.60 -2.18 14.45
C PRO A 332 -2.82 -2.49 12.97
N VAL A 333 -3.56 -1.63 12.26
CA VAL A 333 -3.92 -1.80 10.84
C VAL A 333 -2.74 -2.07 9.91
N ASP A 334 -1.54 -1.64 10.31
CA ASP A 334 -0.31 -1.69 9.53
C ASP A 334 0.75 -2.65 10.09
N ASP A 335 0.33 -3.59 10.93
CA ASP A 335 1.17 -4.62 11.54
C ASP A 335 0.44 -5.97 11.65
N ILE A 336 0.35 -6.65 10.52
CA ILE A 336 -0.42 -7.89 10.33
C ILE A 336 0.45 -9.14 10.10
N TYR A 337 1.77 -9.00 9.92
CA TYR A 337 2.64 -10.09 9.46
C TYR A 337 2.60 -11.36 10.33
N ASP A 338 2.88 -11.20 11.62
CA ASP A 338 2.90 -12.31 12.59
C ASP A 338 1.59 -12.41 13.38
N LYS A 339 0.54 -11.72 12.93
CA LYS A 339 -0.73 -11.66 13.62
C LYS A 339 -1.80 -12.42 12.85
N ASP A 340 -2.26 -13.50 13.47
CA ASP A 340 -3.51 -14.14 13.12
C ASP A 340 -4.67 -13.18 13.47
N ALA A 341 -5.62 -12.99 12.55
CA ALA A 341 -6.86 -12.25 12.84
C ALA A 341 -7.81 -13.06 13.76
N GLY A 342 -7.42 -14.27 14.13
CA GLY A 342 -8.17 -15.18 14.98
C GLY A 342 -9.47 -15.58 14.29
N GLU A 343 -10.59 -15.32 14.96
CA GLU A 343 -11.91 -15.62 14.39
C GLU A 343 -12.24 -14.75 13.16
N TRP A 344 -11.56 -13.61 12.96
CA TRP A 344 -11.73 -12.73 11.80
C TRP A 344 -10.94 -13.18 10.56
N GLU A 345 -10.05 -14.16 10.72
CA GLU A 345 -9.14 -14.63 9.66
C GLU A 345 -9.86 -15.04 8.37
N PRO A 346 -10.97 -15.82 8.44
CA PRO A 346 -11.70 -16.18 7.23
C PRO A 346 -12.24 -14.96 6.49
N LEU A 347 -12.68 -13.92 7.20
CA LEU A 347 -13.23 -12.71 6.60
C LEU A 347 -12.14 -11.90 5.91
N LEU A 348 -10.99 -11.73 6.57
CA LEU A 348 -9.84 -11.04 5.99
C LEU A 348 -9.37 -11.74 4.71
N ASP A 349 -9.27 -13.07 4.74
CA ASP A 349 -8.89 -13.88 3.57
C ASP A 349 -9.89 -13.76 2.44
N SER A 350 -11.19 -13.79 2.74
CA SER A 350 -12.25 -13.60 1.74
C SER A 350 -12.16 -12.23 1.06
N LEU A 351 -11.93 -11.15 1.83
CA LEU A 351 -11.75 -9.81 1.28
C LEU A 351 -10.47 -9.69 0.44
N ALA A 352 -9.36 -10.29 0.90
CA ALA A 352 -8.10 -10.31 0.16
C ALA A 352 -8.22 -11.07 -1.17
N LYS A 353 -8.87 -12.24 -1.15
CA LYS A 353 -9.17 -13.02 -2.37
C LYS A 353 -10.06 -12.25 -3.33
N GLU A 354 -11.08 -11.58 -2.82
CA GLU A 354 -11.97 -10.75 -3.63
C GLU A 354 -11.22 -9.57 -4.29
N LEU A 355 -10.27 -8.95 -3.57
CA LEU A 355 -9.41 -7.93 -4.16
C LEU A 355 -8.60 -8.48 -5.33
N VAL A 356 -7.95 -9.63 -5.19
CA VAL A 356 -7.19 -10.26 -6.28
C VAL A 356 -8.11 -10.66 -7.44
N ARG A 357 -9.27 -11.25 -7.13
CA ARG A 357 -10.26 -11.72 -8.11
C ARG A 357 -10.79 -10.58 -8.97
N SER A 358 -11.16 -9.47 -8.35
CA SER A 358 -11.66 -8.24 -8.99
C SER A 358 -10.59 -7.46 -9.76
N GLY A 359 -9.35 -7.95 -9.83
CA GLY A 359 -8.26 -7.27 -10.51
C GLY A 359 -7.71 -6.08 -9.72
N HIS A 360 -7.70 -6.20 -8.39
CA HIS A 360 -7.26 -5.18 -7.44
C HIS A 360 -8.11 -3.90 -7.44
N SER A 361 -9.43 -4.03 -7.67
CA SER A 361 -10.38 -2.92 -7.59
C SER A 361 -10.70 -2.58 -6.13
N LEU A 362 -10.18 -1.45 -5.64
CA LEU A 362 -10.55 -0.95 -4.30
C LEU A 362 -12.02 -0.53 -4.25
N LYS A 363 -12.56 0.07 -5.33
CA LYS A 363 -13.99 0.43 -5.37
C LYS A 363 -14.89 -0.78 -5.18
N THR A 364 -14.48 -1.97 -5.65
CA THR A 364 -15.22 -3.20 -5.42
C THR A 364 -15.30 -3.56 -3.94
N LEU A 365 -14.20 -3.48 -3.20
CA LEU A 365 -14.21 -3.71 -1.75
C LEU A 365 -15.06 -2.67 -1.00
N TYR A 366 -14.88 -1.37 -1.30
CA TYR A 366 -15.71 -0.30 -0.71
C TYR A 366 -17.19 -0.54 -0.95
N ARG A 367 -17.57 -0.88 -2.19
CA ARG A 367 -18.96 -1.19 -2.56
C ARG A 367 -19.49 -2.39 -1.78
N LEU A 368 -18.72 -3.47 -1.69
CA LEU A 368 -19.14 -4.67 -0.97
C LEU A 368 -19.39 -4.38 0.50
N ILE A 369 -18.45 -3.70 1.16
CA ILE A 369 -18.53 -3.37 2.58
C ILE A 369 -19.68 -2.40 2.86
N ALA A 370 -19.81 -1.32 2.08
CA ALA A 370 -20.87 -0.31 2.25
C ALA A 370 -22.29 -0.88 2.09
N ASN A 371 -22.43 -1.99 1.35
CA ASN A 371 -23.71 -2.69 1.14
C ASN A 371 -24.00 -3.80 2.16
N THR A 372 -23.11 -4.05 3.13
CA THR A 372 -23.37 -5.02 4.21
C THR A 372 -24.42 -4.50 5.19
N GLN A 373 -25.20 -5.40 5.79
CA GLN A 373 -26.02 -5.06 6.96
C GLN A 373 -25.12 -4.65 8.13
N THR A 374 -23.95 -5.28 8.26
CA THR A 374 -22.94 -4.99 9.28
C THR A 374 -22.54 -3.53 9.30
N TYR A 375 -22.20 -2.93 8.14
CA TYR A 375 -21.86 -1.51 8.03
C TYR A 375 -23.06 -0.58 8.30
N GLN A 376 -24.28 -1.11 8.16
CA GLN A 376 -25.53 -0.37 8.33
C GLN A 376 -26.10 -0.48 9.76
N LEU A 377 -25.33 -0.96 10.74
CA LEU A 377 -25.70 -0.97 12.15
C LEU A 377 -25.32 0.33 12.88
N THR A 378 -25.91 0.57 14.05
CA THR A 378 -25.69 1.78 14.88
C THR A 378 -24.37 1.79 15.64
#